data_AF-Q4SWC9-F1
#
_entry.id   AF-Q4SWC9-F1
#
_cell.length_a   1.000
_cell.length_b   1.000
_cell.length_c   1.000
_cell.angle_alpha   90.00
_cell.angle_beta   90.00
_cell.angle_gamma   90.00
#
_symmetry.space_group_name_H-M   'P 1'
#
loop_
_entity.id
_entity.type
_entity.pdbx_description
1 polymer ?
#
loop_
_entity_poly.entity_id
_entity_poly.type
_entity_poly.pdbx_seq_one_letter_code
_entity_poly.pdbx_strand_id
1 'polypeptide(L)'
;MILQAAVLGLLFHAIHCFVIQEPFDKTEEYSGHSTEDDDFSVSTLLEKANNNLGKSFGDPLVLFGDIAVPSGLGNADPCTSRGCLWPKASDGNVYIPFTISNQYSTRERDVITNALNTFQRTTCIRFTPRTRQRDFVDIQSRGGCYSFVGRRGAGQIVSLSRQGCVFQQIVQHEMLHALGFNHEQTRSDRDQHVRILLENVIRGQEHNFRRINTNNLGTPYDYNSVMHYGR
;
A
#
# COMPACT_ATOMS: atom_id res chain seq x y z
N MET A 1 51.47 -30.13 -40.50
CA MET A 1 51.99 -29.85 -39.15
C MET A 1 51.84 -28.34 -38.94
N ILE A 2 50.81 -27.84 -38.23
CA ILE A 2 50.82 -27.58 -36.77
C ILE A 2 52.00 -26.62 -36.47
N LEU A 3 51.90 -25.39 -35.96
CA LEU A 3 50.94 -24.75 -35.04
C LEU A 3 51.34 -23.24 -34.88
N GLN A 4 50.53 -22.49 -34.11
CA GLN A 4 50.81 -21.23 -33.37
C GLN A 4 50.63 -19.90 -34.13
N ALA A 5 50.02 -18.85 -33.57
CA ALA A 5 49.28 -18.68 -32.33
C ALA A 5 48.48 -17.37 -32.42
N ALA A 6 47.27 -17.36 -31.88
CA ALA A 6 46.52 -16.14 -31.59
C ALA A 6 47.07 -15.49 -30.31
N VAL A 7 47.22 -14.17 -30.32
CA VAL A 7 47.28 -13.36 -29.08
C VAL A 7 46.31 -12.20 -29.21
N LEU A 8 45.33 -12.24 -28.31
CA LEU A 8 44.31 -11.23 -28.04
C LEU A 8 44.94 -9.89 -27.64
N GLY A 9 44.50 -8.81 -28.31
CA GLY A 9 44.62 -7.44 -27.82
C GLY A 9 43.25 -6.93 -27.38
N LEU A 10 43.07 -6.75 -26.07
CA LEU A 10 41.88 -6.19 -25.42
C LEU A 10 41.62 -4.74 -25.87
N LEU A 11 40.51 -4.48 -26.54
CA LEU A 11 39.94 -3.14 -26.69
C LEU A 11 38.80 -2.97 -25.68
N PHE A 12 39.13 -2.33 -24.56
CA PHE A 12 38.16 -1.80 -23.60
C PHE A 12 37.24 -0.78 -24.30
N HIS A 13 36.04 -1.19 -24.68
CA HIS A 13 34.95 -0.25 -24.94
C HIS A 13 34.34 0.14 -23.59
N ALA A 14 34.78 1.29 -23.06
CA ALA A 14 34.09 1.96 -21.97
C ALA A 14 32.76 2.51 -22.50
N ILE A 15 31.68 1.72 -22.39
CA ILE A 15 30.31 2.22 -22.57
C ILE A 15 29.98 3.04 -21.33
N HIS A 16 30.26 4.35 -21.40
CA HIS A 16 29.65 5.31 -20.49
C HIS A 16 28.16 5.40 -20.86
N CYS A 17 27.30 4.78 -20.04
CA CYS A 17 25.87 5.04 -20.10
C CYS A 17 25.65 6.48 -19.64
N PHE A 18 25.49 7.41 -20.60
CA PHE A 18 24.97 8.74 -20.32
C PHE A 18 23.52 8.58 -19.83
N VAL A 19 23.28 8.99 -18.59
CA VAL A 19 21.94 9.25 -18.08
C VAL A 19 21.44 10.50 -18.79
N ILE A 20 20.46 10.36 -19.68
CA ILE A 20 19.73 11.51 -20.23
C ILE A 20 18.84 12.02 -19.09
N GLN A 21 19.22 13.18 -18.57
CA GLN A 21 18.42 13.96 -17.64
C GLN A 21 17.42 14.76 -18.47
N GLU A 22 16.25 14.17 -18.74
CA GLU A 22 15.12 14.90 -19.32
C GLU A 22 14.66 15.98 -18.32
N PRO A 23 14.50 17.24 -18.74
CA PRO A 23 13.97 18.28 -17.88
C PRO A 23 12.49 18.01 -17.63
N PHE A 24 12.14 17.78 -16.36
CA PHE A 24 10.76 17.64 -15.92
C PHE A 24 10.05 18.98 -16.11
N ASP A 25 9.33 19.11 -17.22
CA ASP A 25 8.52 20.28 -17.55
C ASP A 25 7.31 20.32 -16.62
N LYS A 26 7.33 21.26 -15.67
CA LYS A 26 6.23 21.55 -14.76
C LYS A 26 5.13 22.25 -15.53
N THR A 27 4.16 21.49 -16.03
CA THR A 27 2.87 22.05 -16.45
C THR A 27 1.90 21.96 -15.27
N GLU A 28 1.70 23.12 -14.64
CA GLU A 28 0.68 23.38 -13.64
C GLU A 28 -0.72 23.37 -14.26
N GLU A 29 -1.64 22.58 -13.70
CA GLU A 29 -3.02 23.01 -13.47
C GLU A 29 -3.66 22.20 -12.34
N TYR A 30 -3.21 22.45 -11.11
CA TYR A 30 -3.80 21.88 -9.90
C TYR A 30 -4.92 22.80 -9.40
N SER A 31 -6.16 22.56 -9.84
CA SER A 31 -7.33 23.14 -9.16
C SER A 31 -7.73 22.25 -7.98
N GLY A 32 -7.38 22.72 -6.78
CA GLY A 32 -7.77 22.16 -5.48
C GLY A 32 -6.67 21.93 -4.44
N HIS A 33 -5.42 22.37 -4.66
CA HIS A 33 -4.29 22.09 -3.75
C HIS A 33 -4.18 23.16 -2.68
N SER A 34 -4.13 22.76 -1.43
CA SER A 34 -3.28 23.48 -0.48
C SER A 34 -1.89 22.89 -0.59
N THR A 35 -0.89 23.72 -0.89
CA THR A 35 0.55 23.37 -0.93
C THR A 35 1.08 22.77 0.37
N GLU A 36 0.26 22.73 1.42
CA GLU A 36 0.56 22.17 2.74
C GLU A 36 0.42 20.64 2.80
N ASP A 37 -0.41 20.02 1.95
CA ASP A 37 -0.69 18.57 2.07
C ASP A 37 0.38 17.67 1.42
N ASP A 38 1.24 18.22 0.55
CA ASP A 38 2.35 17.48 -0.09
C ASP A 38 3.53 17.20 0.86
N ASP A 39 3.65 17.97 1.95
CA ASP A 39 4.72 17.82 2.94
C ASP A 39 4.38 16.81 4.06
N PHE A 40 3.13 16.36 4.16
CA PHE A 40 2.70 15.43 5.20
C PHE A 40 2.96 13.97 4.83
N SER A 41 3.37 13.18 5.83
CA SER A 41 3.50 11.73 5.67
C SER A 41 2.16 11.06 5.34
N VAL A 42 2.20 9.91 4.67
CA VAL A 42 0.98 9.14 4.34
C VAL A 42 0.14 8.87 5.58
N SER A 43 0.76 8.45 6.68
CA SER A 43 0.04 8.22 7.94
C SER A 43 -0.59 9.48 8.54
N THR A 44 0.02 10.66 8.35
CA THR A 44 -0.57 11.92 8.83
C THR A 44 -1.83 12.26 8.04
N LEU A 45 -1.81 12.05 6.73
CA LEU A 45 -2.99 12.21 5.88
C LEU A 45 -4.09 11.19 6.25
N LEU A 46 -3.71 9.94 6.51
CA LEU A 46 -4.61 8.88 6.97
C LEU A 46 -5.24 9.22 8.33
N GLU A 47 -4.45 9.67 9.30
CA GLU A 47 -4.94 10.09 10.62
C GLU A 47 -5.95 11.25 10.50
N LYS A 48 -5.65 12.24 9.66
CA LYS A 48 -6.56 13.37 9.37
C LYS A 48 -7.87 12.88 8.74
N ALA A 49 -7.80 11.97 7.76
CA ALA A 49 -8.97 11.43 7.08
C ALA A 49 -9.81 10.49 7.97
N ASN A 50 -9.19 9.80 8.93
CA ASN A 50 -9.83 8.81 9.79
C ASN A 50 -10.25 9.34 11.17
N ASN A 51 -10.06 10.63 11.46
CA ASN A 51 -10.36 11.25 12.76
C ASN A 51 -11.81 11.05 13.28
N ASN A 52 -12.75 10.72 12.39
CA ASN A 52 -14.17 10.50 12.67
C ASN A 52 -14.63 9.07 12.36
N LEU A 53 -13.73 8.18 11.98
CA LEU A 53 -14.02 6.79 11.68
C LEU A 53 -14.44 6.03 12.94
N GLY A 54 -15.49 5.20 12.85
CA GLY A 54 -15.98 4.40 13.98
C GLY A 54 -16.94 5.15 14.91
N LYS A 55 -17.28 6.41 14.59
CA LYS A 55 -18.27 7.21 15.35
C LYS A 55 -19.71 7.02 14.83
N SER A 56 -19.89 6.46 13.63
CA SER A 56 -21.21 6.24 13.04
C SER A 56 -21.70 4.80 13.20
N PHE A 57 -23.02 4.62 13.35
CA PHE A 57 -23.63 3.30 13.43
C PHE A 57 -23.45 2.56 12.09
N GLY A 58 -22.69 1.45 12.11
CA GLY A 58 -22.38 0.64 10.92
C GLY A 58 -20.96 0.80 10.37
N ASP A 59 -20.14 1.68 10.93
CA ASP A 59 -18.71 1.74 10.62
C ASP A 59 -18.00 0.47 11.09
N PRO A 60 -17.03 -0.07 10.32
CA PRO A 60 -16.23 -1.20 10.79
C PRO A 60 -15.36 -0.77 11.97
N LEU A 61 -15.04 -1.72 12.85
CA LEU A 61 -13.97 -1.53 13.82
C LEU A 61 -12.65 -1.45 13.04
N VAL A 62 -11.88 -0.40 13.29
CA VAL A 62 -10.57 -0.16 12.65
C VAL A 62 -9.50 -0.13 13.73
N LEU A 63 -8.47 -0.94 13.55
CA LEU A 63 -7.29 -1.02 14.40
C LEU A 63 -6.10 -0.40 13.65
N PHE A 64 -5.08 0.04 14.39
CA PHE A 64 -3.89 0.63 13.79
C PHE A 64 -4.24 1.79 12.84
N GLY A 65 -5.27 2.58 13.19
CA GLY A 65 -5.69 3.76 12.42
C GLY A 65 -6.49 3.49 11.14
N ASP A 66 -6.18 2.45 10.37
CA ASP A 66 -6.72 2.19 9.01
C ASP A 66 -6.93 0.69 8.67
N ILE A 67 -6.67 -0.25 9.59
CA ILE A 67 -6.91 -1.69 9.36
C ILE A 67 -8.29 -2.09 9.87
N ALA A 68 -9.21 -2.38 8.95
CA ALA A 68 -10.54 -2.90 9.30
C ALA A 68 -10.49 -4.34 9.84
N VAL A 69 -11.26 -4.60 10.90
CA VAL A 69 -11.45 -5.93 11.49
C VAL A 69 -12.93 -6.31 11.53
N PRO A 70 -13.30 -7.61 11.34
CA PRO A 70 -14.69 -8.05 11.41
C PRO A 70 -15.31 -7.80 12.79
N SER A 71 -16.60 -7.44 12.83
CA SER A 71 -17.37 -7.15 14.06
C SER A 71 -17.89 -8.39 14.81
N GLY A 72 -17.33 -9.58 14.58
CA GLY A 72 -17.72 -10.84 15.23
C GLY A 72 -16.51 -11.66 15.65
N LEU A 73 -16.65 -12.46 16.73
CA LEU A 73 -15.61 -13.29 17.35
C LEU A 73 -14.79 -14.03 16.29
N GLY A 74 -13.64 -13.45 15.97
CA GLY A 74 -12.68 -13.95 15.01
C GLY A 74 -11.33 -13.41 15.41
N ASN A 75 -10.64 -14.17 16.24
CA ASN A 75 -9.25 -13.93 16.62
C ASN A 75 -8.38 -14.33 15.42
N ALA A 76 -8.49 -13.59 14.31
CA ALA A 76 -7.74 -13.90 13.10
C ALA A 76 -6.48 -13.02 13.07
N ASP A 77 -5.39 -13.71 13.42
CA ASP A 77 -3.97 -13.46 13.18
C ASP A 77 -3.64 -12.48 12.02
N PRO A 78 -2.53 -11.70 12.09
CA PRO A 78 -1.86 -11.14 10.90
C PRO A 78 -1.86 -12.18 9.77
N CYS A 79 -2.01 -11.75 8.50
CA CYS A 79 -2.04 -12.66 7.34
C CYS A 79 -0.79 -13.57 7.25
N THR A 80 -0.84 -14.64 8.05
CA THR A 80 0.17 -15.67 8.28
C THR A 80 -0.49 -17.05 8.10
N SER A 81 -1.83 -17.09 8.04
CA SER A 81 -2.64 -18.29 7.83
C SER A 81 -2.74 -18.66 6.34
N ARG A 82 -2.75 -19.98 6.05
CA ARG A 82 -2.94 -20.48 4.67
C ARG A 82 -4.26 -19.97 4.11
N GLY A 83 -4.20 -19.33 2.95
CA GLY A 83 -5.38 -18.82 2.23
C GLY A 83 -5.67 -17.34 2.45
N CYS A 84 -4.94 -16.61 3.30
CA CYS A 84 -5.11 -15.16 3.45
C CYS A 84 -4.48 -14.34 2.31
N LEU A 85 -3.64 -14.95 1.47
CA LEU A 85 -3.03 -14.28 0.32
C LEU A 85 -3.89 -14.42 -0.95
N TRP A 86 -3.69 -13.51 -1.89
CA TRP A 86 -4.23 -13.62 -3.25
C TRP A 86 -3.50 -14.74 -4.01
N PRO A 87 -4.22 -15.58 -4.76
CA PRO A 87 -3.62 -16.72 -5.44
C PRO A 87 -2.72 -16.28 -6.59
N LYS A 88 -1.54 -16.91 -6.68
CA LYS A 88 -0.64 -16.77 -7.82
C LYS A 88 -1.12 -17.67 -8.96
N ALA A 89 -1.27 -17.09 -10.15
CA ALA A 89 -1.62 -17.81 -11.37
C ALA A 89 -0.41 -18.57 -11.95
N SER A 90 -0.67 -19.46 -12.90
CA SER A 90 0.33 -20.33 -13.52
C SER A 90 1.37 -19.57 -14.35
N ASP A 91 1.05 -18.37 -14.82
CA ASP A 91 1.96 -17.47 -15.54
C ASP A 91 2.91 -16.69 -14.60
N GLY A 92 2.77 -16.90 -13.29
CA GLY A 92 3.58 -16.26 -12.28
C GLY A 92 3.06 -14.91 -11.80
N ASN A 93 1.94 -14.42 -12.31
CA ASN A 93 1.30 -13.18 -11.85
C ASN A 93 0.30 -13.46 -10.71
N VAL A 94 -0.01 -12.41 -9.94
CA VAL A 94 -1.09 -12.42 -8.96
C VAL A 94 -2.14 -11.42 -9.45
N TYR A 95 -3.33 -11.90 -9.78
CA TYR A 95 -4.42 -11.08 -10.29
C TYR A 95 -5.38 -10.69 -9.17
N ILE A 96 -5.61 -9.40 -8.99
CA ILE A 96 -6.51 -8.83 -7.98
C ILE A 96 -7.66 -8.16 -8.72
N PRO A 97 -8.83 -8.83 -8.82
CA PRO A 97 -10.00 -8.23 -9.42
C PRO A 97 -10.49 -7.05 -8.57
N PHE A 98 -10.86 -5.93 -9.19
CA PHE A 98 -11.40 -4.77 -8.48
C PHE A 98 -12.64 -4.17 -9.15
N THR A 99 -13.47 -3.52 -8.34
CA THR A 99 -14.54 -2.61 -8.76
C THR A 99 -14.28 -1.22 -8.19
N ILE A 100 -14.69 -0.17 -8.90
CA ILE A 100 -14.65 1.22 -8.41
C ILE A 100 -16.07 1.77 -8.44
N SER A 101 -16.56 2.18 -7.27
CA SER A 101 -17.87 2.80 -7.06
C SER A 101 -18.13 3.95 -8.06
N ASN A 102 -19.39 4.14 -8.43
CA ASN A 102 -19.84 5.25 -9.26
C ASN A 102 -19.89 6.59 -8.51
N GLN A 103 -19.63 6.59 -7.19
CA GLN A 103 -19.52 7.80 -6.38
C GLN A 103 -18.31 8.67 -6.74
N TYR A 104 -17.26 8.06 -7.30
CA TYR A 104 -16.05 8.76 -7.73
C TYR A 104 -16.26 9.42 -9.09
N SER A 105 -15.82 10.68 -9.20
CA SER A 105 -15.67 11.39 -10.46
C SER A 105 -14.64 10.72 -11.38
N THR A 106 -14.67 11.04 -12.67
CA THR A 106 -13.68 10.54 -13.64
C THR A 106 -12.25 10.79 -13.19
N ARG A 107 -11.96 12.01 -12.72
CA ARG A 107 -10.61 12.39 -12.22
C ARG A 107 -10.18 11.54 -11.03
N GLU A 108 -11.06 11.29 -10.06
CA GLU A 108 -10.76 10.43 -8.91
C GLU A 108 -10.51 8.97 -9.35
N ARG A 109 -11.30 8.46 -10.32
CA ARG A 109 -11.12 7.11 -10.89
C ARG A 109 -9.78 6.99 -11.63
N ASP A 110 -9.32 8.05 -12.29
CA ASP A 110 -8.02 8.07 -12.95
C ASP A 110 -6.88 8.01 -11.93
N VAL A 111 -6.96 8.77 -10.83
CA VAL A 111 -5.97 8.69 -9.72
C VAL A 111 -5.90 7.27 -9.15
N ILE A 112 -7.06 6.68 -8.84
CA ILE A 112 -7.13 5.31 -8.31
C ILE A 112 -6.51 4.33 -9.32
N THR A 113 -6.93 4.38 -10.58
CA THR A 113 -6.46 3.44 -11.61
C THR A 113 -4.97 3.59 -11.89
N ASN A 114 -4.46 4.83 -11.92
CA ASN A 114 -3.03 5.09 -12.08
C ASN A 114 -2.21 4.55 -10.92
N ALA A 115 -2.68 4.72 -9.68
CA ALA A 115 -2.04 4.14 -8.50
C ALA A 115 -2.01 2.61 -8.58
N LEU A 116 -3.12 1.95 -8.94
CA LEU A 116 -3.17 0.50 -9.13
C LEU A 116 -2.18 0.02 -10.21
N ASN A 117 -2.04 0.78 -11.29
CA ASN A 117 -1.13 0.48 -12.40
C ASN A 117 0.36 0.64 -12.03
N THR A 118 0.70 1.26 -10.91
CA THR A 118 2.11 1.37 -10.49
C THR A 118 2.69 0.03 -10.03
N PHE A 119 1.87 -0.83 -9.40
CA PHE A 119 2.31 -2.12 -8.86
C PHE A 119 2.88 -3.04 -9.94
N GLN A 120 2.30 -3.04 -11.14
CA GLN A 120 2.74 -3.91 -12.22
C GLN A 120 4.09 -3.55 -12.83
N ARG A 121 4.62 -2.35 -12.55
CA ARG A 121 5.91 -1.88 -13.08
C ARG A 121 7.09 -2.62 -12.47
N THR A 122 6.98 -3.04 -11.21
CA THR A 122 8.09 -3.61 -10.43
C THR A 122 7.73 -4.90 -9.71
N THR A 123 6.48 -5.36 -9.80
CA THR A 123 6.01 -6.58 -9.13
C THR A 123 5.22 -7.48 -10.08
N CYS A 124 4.85 -8.68 -9.61
CA CYS A 124 3.94 -9.59 -10.32
C CYS A 124 2.44 -9.33 -10.02
N ILE A 125 2.12 -8.27 -9.27
CA ILE A 125 0.75 -7.88 -8.91
C ILE A 125 0.07 -7.22 -10.11
N ARG A 126 -1.14 -7.67 -10.43
CA ARG A 126 -1.96 -7.17 -11.54
C ARG A 126 -3.35 -6.86 -11.03
N PHE A 127 -3.66 -5.58 -10.84
CA PHE A 127 -5.03 -5.14 -10.60
C PHE A 127 -5.81 -5.16 -11.91
N THR A 128 -6.94 -5.85 -11.93
CA THR A 128 -7.76 -6.01 -13.14
C THR A 128 -9.22 -5.68 -12.87
N PRO A 129 -9.94 -4.98 -13.77
CA PRO A 129 -11.37 -4.79 -13.63
C PRO A 129 -12.09 -6.14 -13.44
N ARG A 130 -12.94 -6.22 -12.42
CA ARG A 130 -13.69 -7.43 -12.11
C ARG A 130 -14.72 -7.70 -13.21
N THR A 131 -14.87 -8.98 -13.56
CA THR A 131 -15.96 -9.48 -14.39
C THR A 131 -16.85 -10.45 -13.60
N ARG A 132 -16.34 -11.64 -13.29
CA ARG A 132 -17.09 -12.73 -12.63
C ARG A 132 -16.38 -13.33 -11.42
N GLN A 133 -15.20 -12.81 -11.06
CA GLN A 133 -14.42 -13.36 -9.97
C GLN A 133 -15.19 -13.23 -8.65
N ARG A 134 -15.20 -14.31 -7.85
CA ARG A 134 -15.87 -14.34 -6.54
C ARG A 134 -15.19 -13.39 -5.55
N ASP A 135 -13.87 -13.47 -5.49
CA ASP A 135 -13.05 -12.68 -4.58
C ASP A 135 -12.53 -11.45 -5.32
N PHE A 136 -12.74 -10.27 -4.75
CA PHE A 136 -12.37 -9.00 -5.38
C PHE A 136 -12.30 -7.87 -4.35
N VAL A 137 -11.57 -6.82 -4.71
CA VAL A 137 -11.53 -5.56 -3.96
C VAL A 137 -12.65 -4.65 -4.45
N ASP A 138 -13.50 -4.18 -3.55
CA ASP A 138 -14.58 -3.24 -3.83
C ASP A 138 -14.22 -1.85 -3.30
N ILE A 139 -13.80 -0.97 -4.21
CA ILE A 139 -13.32 0.38 -3.86
C ILE A 139 -14.52 1.31 -3.73
N GLN A 140 -14.76 1.80 -2.51
CA GLN A 140 -15.92 2.63 -2.16
C GLN A 140 -15.52 3.89 -1.38
N SER A 141 -16.31 4.96 -1.54
CA SER A 141 -16.13 6.17 -0.72
C SER A 141 -16.98 6.05 0.54
N ARG A 142 -16.41 5.48 1.61
CA ARG A 142 -17.02 5.45 2.94
C ARG A 142 -16.35 6.49 3.85
N GLY A 143 -16.64 6.45 5.15
CA GLY A 143 -15.94 7.30 6.12
C GLY A 143 -14.47 6.88 6.19
N GLY A 144 -13.54 7.77 5.84
CA GLY A 144 -12.10 7.55 5.96
C GLY A 144 -11.45 6.64 4.90
N CYS A 145 -10.18 6.33 5.14
CA CYS A 145 -9.30 5.46 4.36
C CYS A 145 -9.03 4.20 5.17
N TYR A 146 -9.41 3.03 4.67
CA TYR A 146 -9.12 1.79 5.37
C TYR A 146 -9.25 0.57 4.47
N SER A 147 -8.62 -0.51 4.90
CA SER A 147 -8.61 -1.79 4.20
C SER A 147 -8.51 -2.96 5.18
N PHE A 148 -8.88 -4.14 4.71
CA PHE A 148 -8.59 -5.38 5.43
C PHE A 148 -7.18 -5.85 5.09
N VAL A 149 -6.49 -6.48 6.04
CA VAL A 149 -5.20 -7.14 5.77
C VAL A 149 -5.44 -8.47 5.04
N GLY A 150 -4.98 -8.56 3.79
CA GLY A 150 -5.03 -9.74 2.94
C GLY A 150 -6.40 -10.01 2.30
N ARG A 151 -6.49 -11.14 1.59
CA ARG A 151 -7.70 -11.64 0.94
C ARG A 151 -8.67 -12.22 1.98
N ARG A 152 -9.89 -11.69 2.03
CA ARG A 152 -10.96 -12.11 2.96
C ARG A 152 -11.90 -13.16 2.39
N GLY A 153 -11.93 -13.30 1.07
CA GLY A 153 -12.95 -14.08 0.36
C GLY A 153 -14.21 -13.24 0.08
N ALA A 154 -14.88 -13.52 -1.04
CA ALA A 154 -15.92 -12.66 -1.60
C ALA A 154 -15.44 -11.22 -1.85
N GLY A 155 -16.37 -10.28 -1.99
CA GLY A 155 -16.03 -8.85 -2.08
C GLY A 155 -15.56 -8.31 -0.75
N GLN A 156 -14.38 -7.69 -0.73
CA GLN A 156 -13.85 -6.97 0.42
C GLN A 156 -13.73 -5.48 0.11
N ILE A 157 -14.19 -4.65 1.04
CA ILE A 157 -14.17 -3.20 0.86
C ILE A 157 -12.75 -2.68 1.08
N VAL A 158 -12.35 -1.75 0.21
CA VAL A 158 -11.32 -0.77 0.49
C VAL A 158 -11.99 0.60 0.47
N SER A 159 -11.99 1.28 1.61
CA SER A 159 -12.55 2.62 1.70
C SER A 159 -11.50 3.63 1.27
N LEU A 160 -11.84 4.44 0.28
CA LEU A 160 -11.09 5.64 -0.06
C LEU A 160 -12.08 6.80 -0.07
N SER A 161 -12.28 7.45 1.08
CA SER A 161 -13.11 8.66 1.14
C SER A 161 -12.67 9.65 0.07
N ARG A 162 -13.64 10.13 -0.72
CA ARG A 162 -13.41 11.20 -1.70
C ARG A 162 -12.80 12.45 -1.07
N GLN A 163 -13.08 12.67 0.21
CA GLN A 163 -12.43 13.69 1.01
C GLN A 163 -11.26 13.05 1.76
N GLY A 164 -10.04 13.31 1.30
CA GLY A 164 -8.81 12.99 2.04
C GLY A 164 -8.07 11.70 1.67
N CYS A 165 -8.66 10.78 0.89
CA CYS A 165 -8.01 9.49 0.61
C CYS A 165 -7.60 9.27 -0.86
N VAL A 166 -8.07 10.08 -1.80
CA VAL A 166 -7.84 9.86 -3.25
C VAL A 166 -6.51 10.48 -3.69
N PHE A 167 -5.43 10.02 -3.06
CA PHE A 167 -4.05 10.37 -3.37
C PHE A 167 -3.28 9.09 -3.70
N GLN A 168 -2.38 9.14 -4.69
CA GLN A 168 -1.71 7.94 -5.21
C GLN A 168 -1.08 7.08 -4.10
N GLN A 169 -0.39 7.73 -3.16
CA GLN A 169 0.30 7.10 -2.04
C GLN A 169 -0.66 6.48 -1.01
N ILE A 170 -1.83 7.08 -0.77
CA ILE A 170 -2.86 6.49 0.10
C ILE A 170 -3.52 5.30 -0.60
N VAL A 171 -3.83 5.40 -1.90
CA VAL A 171 -4.35 4.27 -2.66
C VAL A 171 -3.36 3.10 -2.63
N GLN A 172 -2.06 3.35 -2.78
CA GLN A 172 -1.03 2.32 -2.66
C GLN A 172 -0.98 1.70 -1.26
N HIS A 173 -1.05 2.53 -0.21
CA HIS A 173 -1.07 2.08 1.19
C HIS A 173 -2.24 1.10 1.46
N GLU A 174 -3.47 1.50 1.12
CA GLU A 174 -4.65 0.67 1.36
C GLU A 174 -4.65 -0.62 0.52
N MET A 175 -4.05 -0.59 -0.66
CA MET A 175 -3.87 -1.77 -1.49
C MET A 175 -2.79 -2.70 -0.95
N LEU A 176 -1.74 -2.19 -0.31
CA LEU A 176 -0.76 -3.01 0.39
C LEU A 176 -1.39 -3.73 1.59
N HIS A 177 -2.30 -3.08 2.33
CA HIS A 177 -3.14 -3.79 3.30
C HIS A 177 -3.93 -4.91 2.63
N ALA A 178 -4.65 -4.64 1.54
CA ALA A 178 -5.43 -5.66 0.83
C ALA A 178 -4.56 -6.84 0.32
N LEU A 179 -3.27 -6.61 0.07
CA LEU A 179 -2.29 -7.62 -0.32
C LEU A 179 -1.72 -8.42 0.87
N GLY A 180 -1.86 -7.94 2.11
CA GLY A 180 -1.47 -8.65 3.32
C GLY A 180 -0.40 -7.95 4.17
N PHE A 181 -0.03 -6.71 3.86
CA PHE A 181 0.97 -5.97 4.62
C PHE A 181 0.34 -5.27 5.83
N ASN A 182 1.05 -5.28 6.96
CA ASN A 182 0.74 -4.45 8.14
C ASN A 182 1.66 -3.23 8.15
N HIS A 183 1.46 -2.32 9.09
CA HIS A 183 2.34 -1.16 9.23
C HIS A 183 3.75 -1.53 9.69
N GLU A 184 4.73 -0.79 9.21
CA GLU A 184 6.16 -1.07 9.47
C GLU A 184 6.49 -0.95 10.98
N GLN A 185 5.91 0.04 11.68
CA GLN A 185 6.15 0.24 13.12
C GLN A 185 5.56 -0.84 14.03
N THR A 186 4.78 -1.78 13.45
CA THR A 186 4.21 -2.92 14.17
C THR A 186 5.06 -4.20 14.04
N ARG A 187 6.13 -4.18 13.23
CA ARG A 187 7.00 -5.34 12.99
C ARG A 187 7.55 -5.98 14.27
N SER A 188 7.78 -7.30 14.20
CA SER A 188 8.26 -8.12 15.32
C SER A 188 9.66 -7.70 15.82
N ASP A 189 10.46 -7.06 14.96
CA ASP A 189 11.80 -6.54 15.25
C ASP A 189 11.83 -5.03 15.51
N ARG A 190 10.68 -4.32 15.48
CA ARG A 190 10.64 -2.85 15.48
C ARG A 190 11.36 -2.17 16.65
N ASP A 191 11.42 -2.80 17.83
CA ASP A 191 12.10 -2.23 19.01
C ASP A 191 13.64 -2.11 18.83
N GLN A 192 14.21 -2.72 17.79
CA GLN A 192 15.61 -2.52 17.39
C GLN A 192 15.82 -1.24 16.55
N HIS A 193 14.74 -0.63 16.08
CA HIS A 193 14.74 0.43 15.07
C HIS A 193 14.07 1.71 15.53
N VAL A 194 12.98 1.60 16.30
CA VAL A 194 12.21 2.74 16.79
C VAL A 194 11.84 2.54 18.25
N ARG A 195 11.76 3.65 18.98
CA ARG A 195 11.22 3.69 20.34
C ARG A 195 9.87 4.39 20.32
N ILE A 196 8.83 3.70 20.79
CA ILE A 196 7.51 4.31 20.97
C ILE A 196 7.43 4.94 22.36
N LEU A 197 7.27 6.26 22.41
CA LEU A 197 7.01 7.01 23.64
C LEU A 197 5.50 6.98 23.89
N LEU A 198 5.02 5.92 24.57
CA LEU A 198 3.59 5.70 24.82
C LEU A 198 2.95 6.84 25.63
N GLU A 199 3.74 7.55 26.43
CA GLU A 199 3.32 8.75 27.17
C GLU A 199 2.86 9.90 26.26
N ASN A 200 3.31 9.92 25.00
CA ASN A 200 2.91 10.93 24.01
C ASN A 200 1.76 10.47 23.12
N VAL A 201 1.29 9.23 23.28
CA VAL A 201 0.19 8.68 22.48
C VAL A 201 -1.14 9.21 23.01
N ILE A 202 -2.05 9.57 22.11
CA ILE A 202 -3.42 9.96 22.45
C ILE A 202 -4.05 8.84 23.28
N ARG A 203 -4.54 9.18 24.47
CA ARG A 203 -5.13 8.20 25.41
C ARG A 203 -6.17 7.32 24.73
N GLY A 204 -6.02 6.00 24.86
CA GLY A 204 -6.88 4.99 24.24
C GLY A 204 -6.42 4.51 22.86
N GLN A 205 -5.44 5.19 22.23
CA GLN A 205 -4.87 4.81 20.93
C GLN A 205 -3.56 4.02 21.04
N GLU A 206 -3.12 3.66 22.25
CA GLU A 206 -1.86 2.92 22.49
C GLU A 206 -1.85 1.57 21.76
N HIS A 207 -3.04 1.01 21.49
CA HIS A 207 -3.19 -0.22 20.73
C HIS A 207 -2.68 -0.11 19.27
N ASN A 208 -2.67 1.08 18.68
CA ASN A 208 -2.15 1.33 17.32
C ASN A 208 -0.63 1.14 17.21
N PHE A 209 0.07 1.07 18.34
CA PHE A 209 1.52 0.91 18.40
C PHE A 209 1.95 -0.47 18.93
N ARG A 210 0.98 -1.39 19.10
CA ARG A 210 1.26 -2.75 19.53
C ARG A 210 2.04 -3.49 18.45
N ARG A 211 3.10 -4.16 18.89
CA ARG A 211 3.88 -5.06 18.06
C ARG A 211 3.06 -6.31 17.72
N ILE A 212 3.19 -6.80 16.50
CA ILE A 212 2.58 -8.05 16.04
C ILE A 212 3.66 -9.02 15.55
N ASN A 213 3.38 -10.32 15.62
CA ASN A 213 4.27 -11.34 15.08
C ASN A 213 4.18 -11.37 13.54
N THR A 214 5.07 -10.61 12.90
CA THR A 214 5.12 -10.45 11.44
C THR A 214 6.08 -11.46 10.81
N ASN A 215 5.73 -11.91 9.60
CA ASN A 215 6.70 -12.49 8.67
C ASN A 215 7.36 -11.34 7.90
N ASN A 216 8.61 -11.01 8.25
CA ASN A 216 9.34 -9.91 7.65
C ASN A 216 9.89 -10.22 6.25
N LEU A 217 9.65 -11.43 5.72
CA LEU A 217 10.11 -11.87 4.39
C LEU A 217 11.63 -11.76 4.17
N GLY A 218 12.41 -11.68 5.25
CA GLY A 218 13.86 -11.46 5.20
C GLY A 218 14.27 -10.04 4.80
N THR A 219 13.35 -9.06 4.79
CA THR A 219 13.66 -7.66 4.47
C THR A 219 14.09 -6.88 5.72
N PRO A 220 15.02 -5.93 5.59
CA PRO A 220 15.34 -5.00 6.67
C PRO A 220 14.14 -4.11 7.01
N TYR A 221 14.17 -3.50 8.18
CA TYR A 221 13.20 -2.48 8.57
C TYR A 221 13.34 -1.25 7.68
N ASP A 222 12.24 -0.79 7.08
CA ASP A 222 12.23 0.34 6.15
C ASP A 222 11.53 1.57 6.72
N TYR A 223 12.37 2.49 7.18
CA TYR A 223 12.03 3.82 7.64
C TYR A 223 11.20 4.65 6.63
N ASN A 224 11.41 4.47 5.33
CA ASN A 224 10.72 5.21 4.28
C ASN A 224 9.55 4.42 3.67
N SER A 225 9.20 3.28 4.27
CA SER A 225 8.06 2.48 3.84
C SER A 225 6.80 3.33 3.85
N VAL A 226 6.02 3.25 2.77
CA VAL A 226 4.69 3.86 2.69
C VAL A 226 3.76 3.34 3.80
N MET A 227 4.10 2.19 4.41
CA MET A 227 3.40 1.57 5.53
C MET A 227 3.91 2.02 6.91
N HIS A 228 4.91 2.91 6.98
CA HIS A 228 5.45 3.40 8.24
C HIS A 228 4.71 4.68 8.68
N TYR A 229 4.36 4.77 9.96
CA TYR A 229 3.84 6.02 10.53
C TYR A 229 4.87 7.16 10.51
N GLY A 230 4.39 8.40 10.49
CA GLY A 230 5.20 9.61 10.55
C GLY A 230 6.06 9.64 11.80
N ARG A 231 7.17 10.38 11.73
CA ARG A 231 8.12 10.55 12.83
C ARG A 231 8.03 11.94 13.42
#